data_AF-A0A1C5M6L3-F1
#
_entry.id   AF-A0A1C5M6L3-F1
#
_cell.length_a   1.000
_cell.length_b   1.000
_cell.length_c   1.000
_cell.angle_alpha   90.00
_cell.angle_beta   90.00
_cell.angle_gamma   90.00
#
_symmetry.space_group_name_H-M   'P 1'
#
loop_
_entity.id
_entity.type
_entity.pdbx_description
1 polymer ?
#
loop_
_entity_poly.entity_id
_entity_poly.type
_entity_poly.pdbx_seq_one_letter_code
_entity_poly.pdbx_strand_id
1 'polypeptide(L)' 'MSASAGTIFLYREELEYYRNRKLSGRQKHNAKWMAIYNDFVIGYESGMTMVEIAKRNNVSERTIYRYKAYYDKIREKEE' A
#
# COMPACT_ATOMS: atom_id res chain seq x y z
N MET A 1 22.79 8.04 38.62
CA MET A 1 23.31 8.97 37.61
C MET A 1 22.18 9.28 36.64
N SER A 2 21.58 10.45 36.79
CA SER A 2 20.46 10.94 35.98
C SER A 2 20.91 11.13 34.53
N ALA A 3 20.21 10.51 33.58
CA ALA A 3 20.36 10.87 32.17
C ALA A 3 20.09 12.38 32.06
N SER A 4 21.08 13.14 31.61
CA SER A 4 20.98 14.59 31.54
C SER A 4 19.88 14.97 30.53
N ALA A 5 19.10 15.99 30.86
CA ALA A 5 17.98 16.45 30.05
C ALA A 5 18.37 16.77 28.58
N GLY A 6 19.65 17.02 28.32
CA GLY A 6 20.19 17.23 26.97
C GLY A 6 20.13 16.00 26.06
N THR A 7 20.31 14.78 26.59
CA THR A 7 20.28 13.56 25.76
C THR A 7 18.86 13.18 25.35
N ILE A 8 17.88 13.41 26.23
CA ILE A 8 16.46 13.12 25.95
C ILE A 8 15.90 14.08 24.89
N PHE A 9 16.34 15.35 24.90
CA PHE A 9 15.90 16.35 23.91
C PHE A 9 16.44 16.05 22.51
N LEU A 10 17.74 15.75 22.38
CA LEU A 10 18.37 15.34 21.11
C LEU A 10 17.70 14.11 20.50
N TYR A 11 17.34 13.11 21.33
CA TYR A 11 16.65 11.90 20.86
C TYR A 11 15.25 12.20 20.29
N ARG A 12 14.52 13.14 20.89
CA ARG A 12 13.18 13.52 20.41
C ARG A 12 13.24 14.31 19.11
N GLU A 13 14.20 15.22 19.01
CA GLU A 13 14.41 16.06 17.82
C GLU A 13 14.91 15.22 16.64
N GLU A 14 15.79 14.25 16.88
CA GLU A 14 16.25 13.30 15.87
C GLU A 14 15.13 12.35 15.41
N LEU A 15 14.28 11.87 16.33
CA LEU A 15 13.09 11.10 15.98
C LEU A 15 12.05 11.92 15.20
N GLU A 16 11.85 13.19 15.56
CA GLU A 16 11.00 14.12 14.78
C GLU A 16 11.58 14.42 13.40
N TYR A 17 12.91 14.55 13.28
CA TYR A 17 13.59 14.72 12.00
C TYR A 17 13.39 13.51 11.07
N TYR A 18 13.51 12.28 11.58
CA TYR A 18 13.24 11.07 10.79
C TYR A 18 11.75 10.88 10.48
N ARG A 19 10.84 11.27 11.38
CA ARG A 19 9.39 11.19 11.19
C ARG A 19 8.86 12.25 10.21
N ASN A 20 9.49 13.42 10.18
CA ASN A 20 9.13 14.55 9.30
C ASN A 20 9.97 14.61 8.02
N ARG A 21 10.87 13.64 7.80
CA ARG A 21 11.56 13.49 6.52
C ARG A 21 10.48 13.27 5.46
N LYS A 22 10.27 14.26 4.59
CA LYS A 22 9.32 14.16 3.49
C LYS A 22 9.53 12.81 2.78
N LEU A 23 8.47 12.01 2.66
CA LEU A 23 8.35 10.92 1.68
C LEU A 23 8.34 11.44 0.23
N SER A 24 8.88 12.64 -0.02
CA SER A 24 8.98 13.27 -1.33
C SER A 24 10.19 12.73 -2.09
N GLY A 25 10.10 11.45 -2.44
CA GLY A 25 10.83 10.85 -3.54
C GLY A 25 9.82 10.31 -4.56
N ARG A 26 10.31 9.82 -5.71
CA ARG A 26 9.47 9.04 -6.63
C ARG A 26 8.96 7.82 -5.88
N GLN A 27 7.72 7.90 -5.38
CA GLN A 27 7.02 6.74 -4.84
C GLN A 27 7.04 5.69 -5.95
N LYS A 28 7.59 4.49 -5.67
CA LYS A 28 7.53 3.39 -6.64
C LYS A 28 6.05 3.18 -6.93
N HIS A 29 5.62 3.63 -8.11
CA HIS A 29 4.25 3.43 -8.60
C HIS A 29 3.84 1.96 -8.47
N ASN A 30 4.80 1.05 -8.58
CA ASN A 30 4.63 -0.39 -8.35
C ASN A 30 4.23 -0.79 -6.93
N ALA A 31 4.72 -0.14 -5.87
CA ALA A 31 4.49 -0.65 -4.51
C ALA A 31 3.00 -0.55 -4.13
N LYS A 32 2.39 0.61 -4.37
CA LYS A 32 0.96 0.83 -4.12
C LYS A 32 0.10 -0.01 -5.07
N TRP A 33 0.49 -0.10 -6.34
CA TRP A 33 -0.24 -0.91 -7.33
C TRP A 33 -0.22 -2.40 -6.96
N MET A 34 0.94 -2.96 -6.61
CA MET A 34 1.07 -4.37 -6.21
C MET A 34 0.29 -4.69 -4.95
N ALA A 35 0.28 -3.79 -3.97
CA ALA A 35 -0.51 -4.00 -2.75
C ALA A 35 -2.00 -4.13 -3.05
N ILE A 36 -2.57 -3.20 -3.84
CA ILE A 36 -3.99 -3.23 -4.20
C ILE A 36 -4.29 -4.42 -5.13
N TYR A 37 -3.38 -4.76 -6.04
CA TYR A 37 -3.54 -5.92 -6.92
C TYR A 37 -3.55 -7.23 -6.14
N ASN A 38 -2.67 -7.40 -5.15
CA ASN A 38 -2.65 -8.59 -4.31
C ASN A 38 -3.93 -8.71 -3.47
N ASP A 39 -4.40 -7.61 -2.88
CA ASP A 39 -5.68 -7.57 -2.17
C ASP A 39 -6.87 -7.87 -3.09
N PHE A 40 -6.79 -7.44 -4.36
CA PHE A 40 -7.76 -7.82 -5.38
C PHE A 40 -7.73 -9.33 -5.65
N VAL A 41 -6.57 -9.95 -5.88
CA VAL A 41 -6.46 -11.40 -6.15
C VAL A 41 -7.03 -12.20 -4.98
N ILE A 42 -6.61 -11.89 -3.75
CA ILE A 42 -7.09 -12.57 -2.53
C ILE A 42 -8.61 -12.39 -2.36
N GLY A 43 -9.11 -11.16 -2.56
CA GLY A 43 -10.54 -10.86 -2.47
C GLY A 43 -11.36 -11.59 -3.55
N TYR A 44 -10.87 -11.60 -4.78
CA TYR A 44 -11.55 -12.20 -5.92
C TYR A 44 -11.61 -13.73 -5.79
N GLU A 45 -10.51 -14.37 -5.40
CA GLU A 45 -10.45 -15.83 -5.21
C GLU A 45 -11.22 -16.30 -3.97
N SER A 46 -11.37 -15.44 -2.97
CA SER A 46 -12.25 -15.71 -1.82
C SER A 46 -13.74 -15.44 -2.10
N GLY A 47 -14.10 -14.98 -3.30
CA GLY A 47 -15.47 -14.74 -3.71
C GLY A 47 -16.06 -13.40 -3.28
N MET A 48 -15.24 -12.43 -2.85
CA MET A 48 -15.71 -11.06 -2.60
C MET A 48 -16.13 -10.39 -3.91
N THR A 49 -17.13 -9.52 -3.82
CA THR A 49 -17.57 -8.73 -4.97
C THR A 49 -16.56 -7.63 -5.30
N MET A 50 -16.52 -7.23 -6.57
CA MET A 50 -15.67 -6.13 -7.05
C MET A 50 -15.87 -4.83 -6.26
N VAL A 51 -17.12 -4.57 -5.85
CA VAL A 51 -17.52 -3.39 -5.07
C VAL A 51 -16.95 -3.44 -3.66
N GLU A 52 -16.96 -4.60 -3.00
CA GLU A 52 -16.39 -4.78 -1.67
C GLU A 52 -14.87 -4.62 -1.67
N ILE A 53 -14.19 -5.20 -2.67
CA ILE A 53 -12.74 -5.06 -2.85
C ILE A 53 -12.36 -3.59 -3.10
N ALA A 54 -13.15 -2.88 -3.91
CA ALA A 54 -12.95 -1.45 -4.19
C ALA A 54 -13.08 -0.60 -2.92
N LYS A 55 -14.14 -0.84 -2.12
CA LYS A 55 -14.38 -0.15 -0.84
C LYS A 55 -13.26 -0.43 0.17
N ARG A 56 -12.83 -1.69 0.30
CA ARG A 56 -11.74 -2.10 1.21
C ARG A 56 -10.42 -1.42 0.90
N ASN A 57 -10.11 -1.27 -0.39
CA ASN A 57 -8.85 -0.67 -0.85
C ASN A 57 -8.93 0.85 -1.03
N ASN A 58 -10.09 1.47 -0.80
CA ASN A 58 -10.37 2.87 -1.07
C ASN A 58 -9.99 3.29 -2.51
N VAL A 59 -10.38 2.48 -3.48
CA VAL A 59 -10.18 2.74 -4.91
C VAL A 59 -11.50 2.70 -5.66
N SER A 60 -11.53 3.30 -6.86
CA SER A 60 -12.69 3.19 -7.73
C SER A 60 -12.91 1.75 -8.21
N GLU A 61 -14.17 1.35 -8.40
CA GLU A 61 -14.52 0.07 -9.01
C GLU A 61 -13.83 -0.13 -10.37
N ARG A 62 -13.71 0.94 -11.16
CA ARG A 62 -12.98 0.94 -12.44
C ARG A 62 -11.54 0.44 -12.30
N THR A 63 -10.87 0.74 -11.19
CA THR A 63 -9.51 0.23 -10.92
C THR A 63 -9.52 -1.29 -10.74
N ILE A 64 -10.48 -1.82 -9.98
CA ILE A 64 -10.65 -3.25 -9.76
C ILE A 64 -11.01 -3.97 -11.07
N TYR A 65 -11.87 -3.38 -11.92
CA TYR A 65 -12.16 -3.94 -13.25
C TYR A 65 -10.93 -4.02 -14.16
N ARG A 66 -10.01 -3.06 -14.09
CA ARG A 66 -8.73 -3.15 -14.82
C ARG A 66 -7.86 -4.29 -14.31
N TYR A 67 -7.87 -4.53 -13.01
CA TYR A 67 -7.13 -5.65 -12.40
C TYR A 67 -7.72 -6.99 -12.79
N LYS A 68 -9.05 -7.11 -12.85
CA LYS A 68 -9.71 -8.29 -13.38
C LYS A 68 -9.30 -8.58 -14.82
N ALA A 69 -9.33 -7.58 -15.70
CA ALA A 69 -8.92 -7.77 -17.10
C ALA A 69 -7.46 -8.22 -17.23
N TYR A 70 -6.58 -7.71 -16.36
CA TYR A 70 -5.18 -8.15 -16.32
C TYR A 70 -5.02 -9.58 -15.79
N TYR A 71 -5.74 -9.92 -14.72
CA TYR A 71 -5.77 -11.27 -14.14
C TYR A 71 -6.27 -12.31 -15.13
N ASP A 72 -7.40 -12.04 -15.80
CA ASP A 72 -7.97 -12.92 -16.82
C ASP A 72 -6.97 -13.16 -17.97
N LYS A 73 -6.28 -12.10 -18.43
CA LYS A 73 -5.25 -12.18 -19.48
C LYS A 73 -4.02 -13.01 -19.08
N ILE A 74 -3.64 -13.00 -17.80
CA ILE A 74 -2.53 -13.84 -17.31
C ILE A 74 -2.99 -15.29 -17.30
N ARG A 75 -4.18 -15.56 -16.75
CA ARG A 75 -4.73 -16.91 -16.66
C ARG A 75 -4.91 -17.57 -18.03
N GLU A 76 -5.39 -16.82 -19.02
CA GLU A 76 -5.53 -17.30 -20.41
C GLU A 76 -4.18 -17.69 -21.06
N LYS A 77 -3.06 -17.16 -20.56
CA LYS A 77 -1.71 -17.53 -21.05
C LYS A 77 -1.08 -18.69 -20.30
N GLU A 78 -1.59 -19.02 -19.12
CA GLU A 78 -1.09 -20.11 -18.29
C GLU A 78 -1.79 -21.45 -18.61
N GLU A 79 -2.94 -21.40 -19.29
CA GLU A 79 -3.63 -22.54 -19.93
C GLU A 79 -3.09 -22.81 -21.36
#